data_AF-A0ABD5C9A4-F1
#
_entry.id   AF-A0ABD5C9A4-F1
#
_cell.length_a   1.000
_cell.length_b   1.000
_cell.length_c   1.000
_cell.angle_alpha   90.00
_cell.angle_beta   90.00
_cell.angle_gamma   90.00
#
_symmetry.space_group_name_H-M   'P 1'
#
loop_
_entity.id
_entity.type
_entity.pdbx_description
1 polymer ?
#
loop_
_entity_poly.entity_id
_entity_poly.type
_entity_poly.pdbx_seq_one_letter_code
_entity_poly.pdbx_strand_id
1 'polypeptide(L)' 'MTEDVFGAWSADRAGGRDAVIHAPPRDLVAELNQRARDHRLQGAPRPAGEVALSDGNHASVGDVVITRRNDRRLQT' A
#
# COMPACT_ATOMS: atom_id res chain seq x y z
N MET A 1 -3.99 -18.85 -2.27
CA MET A 1 -5.01 -17.85 -1.87
C MET A 1 -4.42 -16.44 -1.73
N THR A 2 -3.51 -16.18 -0.78
CA THR A 2 -2.88 -14.84 -0.64
C THR A 2 -2.14 -14.40 -1.91
N GLU A 3 -1.44 -15.33 -2.57
CA GLU A 3 -0.76 -15.06 -3.85
C GLU A 3 -1.73 -14.79 -4.99
N ASP A 4 -2.86 -15.51 -5.06
CA ASP A 4 -3.88 -15.30 -6.09
C ASP A 4 -4.54 -13.93 -5.96
N VAL A 5 -4.85 -13.53 -4.72
CA VAL A 5 -5.44 -12.23 -4.40
C VAL A 5 -4.44 -11.10 -4.71
N PHE A 6 -3.17 -11.28 -4.33
CA PHE A 6 -2.12 -10.32 -4.66
C PHE A 6 -1.90 -10.21 -6.18
N GLY A 7 -1.91 -11.35 -6.89
CA GLY A 7 -1.77 -11.40 -8.34
C GLY A 7 -2.92 -10.67 -9.06
N ALA A 8 -4.17 -10.90 -8.64
CA ALA A 8 -5.33 -10.20 -9.18
C ALA A 8 -5.23 -8.68 -8.94
N TRP A 9 -4.88 -8.26 -7.73
CA TRP A 9 -4.65 -6.86 -7.42
C TRP A 9 -3.53 -6.25 -8.26
N SER A 10 -2.39 -6.92 -8.40
CA SER A 10 -1.26 -6.44 -9.21
C SER A 10 -1.66 -6.28 -10.69
N ALA A 11 -2.41 -7.24 -11.24
CA ALA A 11 -2.90 -7.18 -12.62
C ALA A 11 -3.90 -6.02 -12.82
N ASP A 12 -4.81 -5.81 -11.87
CA ASP A 12 -5.75 -4.69 -11.90
C ASP A 12 -5.00 -3.34 -11.85
N ARG A 13 -4.00 -3.21 -10.97
CA ARG A 13 -3.18 -2.01 -10.85
C ARG A 13 -2.34 -1.72 -12.10
N ALA A 14 -1.74 -2.76 -12.69
CA ALA A 14 -1.01 -2.65 -13.95
C ALA A 14 -1.93 -2.25 -15.12
N GLY A 15 -3.19 -2.67 -15.08
CA GLY A 15 -4.24 -2.26 -16.01
C GLY A 15 -4.85 -0.88 -15.73
N GLY A 16 -4.30 -0.11 -14.78
CA GLY A 16 -4.78 1.25 -14.45
C GLY A 16 -6.09 1.29 -13.66
N ARG A 17 -6.53 0.16 -13.08
CA ARG A 17 -7.72 0.09 -12.23
C ARG A 17 -7.39 0.36 -10.77
N ASP A 18 -8.36 0.93 -10.07
CA ASP A 18 -8.32 1.04 -8.61
C ASP A 18 -8.74 -0.31 -8.01
N ALA A 19 -7.88 -0.87 -7.17
CA ALA A 19 -8.10 -2.16 -6.53
C ALA A 19 -7.60 -2.12 -5.08
N VAL A 20 -8.35 -2.78 -4.20
CA VAL A 20 -8.02 -2.93 -2.77
C VAL A 20 -8.10 -4.41 -2.38
N ILE A 21 -7.11 -4.87 -1.63
CA ILE A 21 -7.12 -6.20 -1.05
C ILE A 21 -7.74 -6.12 0.33
N HIS A 22 -8.71 -6.99 0.61
CA HIS A 22 -9.30 -7.13 1.94
C HIS A 22 -8.93 -8.49 2.52
N ALA A 23 -8.28 -8.50 3.69
CA ALA A 23 -7.86 -9.70 4.39
C ALA A 23 -8.03 -9.55 5.91
N PRO A 24 -8.53 -10.57 6.61
CA PRO A 24 -8.28 -10.79 8.04
C PRO A 24 -7.15 -11.83 8.23
N PRO A 25 -6.24 -11.71 9.22
CA PRO A 25 -6.11 -10.74 10.33
C PRO A 25 -5.24 -9.50 10.01
N ARG A 26 -5.04 -8.60 10.99
CA ARG A 26 -4.27 -7.33 10.82
C ARG A 26 -2.83 -7.56 10.35
N ASP A 27 -2.17 -8.63 10.83
CA ASP A 27 -0.79 -8.93 10.46
C ASP A 27 -0.67 -9.31 8.98
N LEU A 28 -1.69 -10.02 8.45
CA LEU A 28 -1.76 -10.35 7.02
C LEU A 28 -1.98 -9.09 6.17
N VAL A 29 -2.75 -8.11 6.67
CA VAL A 29 -2.88 -6.81 6.00
C VAL A 29 -1.53 -6.09 5.98
N ALA A 30 -0.78 -6.13 7.08
CA ALA A 30 0.54 -5.50 7.15
C ALA A 30 1.53 -6.12 6.15
N GLU A 31 1.57 -7.46 6.07
CA GLU A 31 2.39 -8.20 5.10
C GLU A 31 2.02 -7.86 3.65
N LEU A 32 0.71 -7.84 3.34
CA LEU A 32 0.22 -7.49 2.01
C LEU A 32 0.57 -6.05 1.62
N ASN A 33 0.49 -5.10 2.56
CA ASN A 33 0.90 -3.72 2.33
C ASN A 33 2.41 -3.60 2.09
N GLN A 34 3.23 -4.35 2.84
CA GLN A 34 4.68 -4.40 2.62
C GLN A 34 4.99 -4.90 1.20
N ARG A 35 4.38 -6.03 0.80
CA ARG A 35 4.57 -6.62 -0.53
C ARG A 35 4.09 -5.69 -1.65
N ALA A 36 2.97 -5.00 -1.45
CA ALA A 36 2.45 -4.01 -2.39
C ALA A 36 3.42 -2.84 -2.59
N ARG A 37 4.02 -2.35 -1.50
CA ARG A 37 5.03 -1.30 -1.54
C ARG A 37 6.31 -1.76 -2.23
N ASP A 38 6.81 -2.95 -1.88
CA ASP A 38 8.01 -3.51 -2.52
C ASP A 38 7.81 -3.66 -4.03
N HIS A 39 6.64 -4.15 -4.45
CA HIS A 39 6.28 -4.24 -5.87
C HIS A 39 6.24 -2.87 -6.56
N ARG A 40 5.74 -1.82 -5.90
CA ARG A 40 5.75 -0.45 -6.43
C ARG A 40 7.17 0.12 -6.56
N LEU A 41 8.04 -0.20 -5.61
CA LEU A 41 9.42 0.30 -5.59
C LEU A 41 10.31 -0.46 -6.58
N GLN A 42 9.94 -1.67 -6.99
CA GLN A 42 10.61 -2.39 -8.08
C GLN A 42 10.49 -1.58 -9.37
N GLY A 43 11.62 -1.04 -9.85
CA GLY A 43 11.70 -0.24 -11.07
C GLY A 43 11.44 1.26 -10.88
N ALA A 44 11.22 1.74 -9.65
CA ALA A 44 11.10 3.15 -9.34
C ALA A 44 12.35 3.69 -8.61
N PRO A 45 12.68 4.99 -8.76
CA PRO A 45 13.67 5.63 -7.91
C PRO A 45 13.29 5.51 -6.43
N ARG A 46 14.30 5.39 -5.56
CA ARG A 46 14.09 5.35 -4.12
C ARG A 46 13.36 6.63 -3.67
N PRO A 47 12.32 6.52 -2.82
CA PRO A 47 11.61 7.70 -2.34
C PRO A 47 12.54 8.62 -1.55
N ALA A 48 12.31 9.94 -1.69
CA ALA A 48 13.10 10.96 -1.01
C ALA A 48 12.93 10.96 0.53
N GLY A 49 11.84 10.36 1.03
CA GLY A 49 11.58 10.21 2.44
C GLY A 49 10.50 9.17 2.70
N GLU A 50 10.51 8.62 3.91
CA GLU A 50 9.51 7.68 4.40
C GLU A 50 9.17 7.95 5.87
N VAL A 51 7.97 7.51 6.28
CA VAL A 51 7.46 7.66 7.64
C VAL A 51 6.98 6.29 8.12
N ALA A 52 7.42 5.89 9.32
CA ALA A 52 6.97 4.65 9.94
C ALA A 52 5.48 4.71 10.31
N LEU A 53 4.78 3.61 10.06
CA LEU A 53 3.37 3.42 10.37
C LEU A 53 3.21 2.50 11.61
N SER A 54 2.03 2.56 12.23
CA SER A 54 1.73 1.79 13.45
C SER A 54 1.69 0.27 13.26
N ASP A 55 1.62 -0.21 12.01
CA ASP A 55 1.61 -1.63 11.64
C ASP A 55 3.01 -2.15 11.26
N GLY A 56 4.06 -1.34 11.44
CA GLY A 56 5.45 -1.70 11.11
C GLY A 56 5.85 -1.42 9.66
N ASN A 57 4.91 -1.02 8.80
CA ASN A 57 5.22 -0.56 7.45
C ASN A 57 5.82 0.84 7.44
N HIS A 58 6.33 1.29 6.30
CA HIS A 58 6.63 2.70 6.09
C HIS A 58 5.86 3.21 4.89
N ALA A 59 5.38 4.45 4.99
CA ALA A 59 4.74 5.18 3.91
C ALA A 59 5.71 6.15 3.27
N SER A 60 5.56 6.38 1.98
CA SER A 60 6.38 7.26 1.16
C SER A 60 5.55 7.84 0.01
N VAL A 61 6.10 8.83 -0.68
CA VAL A 61 5.44 9.43 -1.85
C VAL A 61 5.11 8.34 -2.88
N GLY A 62 3.86 8.38 -3.38
CA GLY A 62 3.31 7.42 -4.33
C GLY A 62 2.56 6.24 -3.70
N ASP A 63 2.57 6.09 -2.38
CA ASP A 63 1.70 5.12 -1.70
C ASP A 63 0.24 5.59 -1.74
N VAL A 64 -0.67 4.65 -1.98
CA VAL A 64 -2.11 4.87 -1.87
C VAL A 64 -2.51 4.57 -0.42
N VAL A 65 -3.02 5.59 0.28
CA VAL A 65 -3.36 5.48 1.71
C VAL A 65 -4.85 5.66 1.94
N ILE A 66 -5.43 4.80 2.77
CA ILE A 66 -6.79 4.99 3.28
C ILE A 66 -6.69 5.62 4.66
N THR A 67 -7.23 6.83 4.80
CA THR A 67 -7.25 7.51 6.10
C THR A 67 -8.43 7.00 6.93
N ARG A 68 -8.17 6.66 8.19
CA ARG A 68 -9.23 6.28 9.16
C ARG A 68 -9.91 7.50 9.78
N ARG A 69 -9.24 8.66 9.74
CA ARG A 69 -9.72 9.95 10.21
C ARG A 69 -9.14 11.03 9.29
N ASN A 70 -9.97 11.53 8.39
CA ASN A 70 -9.59 12.65 7.52
C ASN A 70 -9.85 13.96 8.27
N ASP A 71 -8.78 14.64 8.70
CA ASP A 71 -8.87 16.04 9.09
C ASP A 71 -8.66 16.92 7.87
N ARG A 72 -9.76 17.25 7.20
CA ARG A 72 -9.78 18.07 5.97
C ARG A 72 -9.22 19.49 6.13
N ARG A 73 -8.88 19.90 7.36
CA ARG A 73 -8.27 21.21 7.66
C ARG A 73 -6.75 21.15 7.69
N LEU A 74 -6.15 19.97 7.60
CA LEU A 74 -4.71 19.83 7.48
C LEU A 74 -4.27 20.47 6.17
N GLN A 75 -3.44 21.52 6.27
CA GLN A 75 -2.79 22.17 5.14
C GLN A 75 -1.29 21.88 5.24
N THR A 76 -0.65 21.66 4.09
CA THR A 76 0.76 21.28 3.97
C THR A 76 1.50 22.34 3.18
#